data_AF-A0A944W4M8-F1
#
_entry.id   AF-A0A944W4M8-F1
#
_cell.length_a   1.000
_cell.length_b   1.000
_cell.length_c   1.000
_cell.angle_alpha   90.00
_cell.angle_beta   90.00
_cell.angle_gamma   90.00
#
_symmetry.space_group_name_H-M   'P 1'
#
loop_
_entity.id
_entity.type
_entity.pdbx_description
1 polymer ?
#
loop_
_entity_poly.entity_id
_entity_poly.type
_entity_poly.pdbx_seq_one_letter_code
_entity_poly.pdbx_strand_id
1 'polypeptide(L)'
;MPPETEPGLLPREALAITLVPPLIYDSLPNVHALTAASSGDPRMTTAGLTANTMVQHIAAQGVTHMVTLPDSETNFMYDTMTESGMEVVQIAREGEAIAIAAGLWIANQKPAIMIQNSGLFESGDALRGLGIGIDLPLVMFIGYRGYTRHGDTPDSAAQFLEPFLHTWETPYWIVETDEELDRIDLAFKKAVETSKPVAVLIGAEYVSV
;
A
#
# COMPACT_ATOMS: atom_id res chain seq x y z
N MET A 1 28.55 9.70 53.78
CA MET A 1 28.75 9.92 52.34
C MET A 1 28.37 8.61 51.65
N PRO A 2 27.20 8.50 51.01
CA PRO A 2 26.86 7.29 50.28
C PRO A 2 27.68 7.24 48.97
N PRO A 3 28.00 6.05 48.45
CA PRO A 3 28.83 5.90 47.25
C PRO A 3 28.07 6.34 45.99
N GLU A 4 28.81 6.98 45.07
CA GLU A 4 28.34 7.36 43.73
C GLU A 4 28.00 6.10 42.92
N THR A 5 26.75 5.99 42.49
CA THR A 5 26.32 5.01 41.48
C THR A 5 26.63 5.57 40.10
N GLU A 6 27.50 4.87 39.34
CA GLU A 6 27.68 5.13 37.91
C GLU A 6 26.33 5.10 37.17
N PRO A 7 26.11 5.96 36.16
CA PRO A 7 24.90 5.91 35.34
C PRO A 7 24.93 4.64 34.50
N GLY A 8 24.21 3.61 34.97
CA GLY A 8 24.02 2.37 34.25
C GLY A 8 23.43 2.62 32.87
N LEU A 9 24.18 2.21 31.85
CA LEU A 9 23.71 2.11 30.47
C LEU A 9 22.46 1.23 30.44
N LEU A 10 21.31 1.80 30.06
CA LEU A 10 20.06 1.07 29.94
C LEU A 10 20.21 -0.09 28.93
N PRO A 11 19.64 -1.27 29.19
CA PRO A 11 19.69 -2.40 28.26
C PRO A 11 19.02 -2.02 26.92
N ARG A 12 19.62 -2.47 25.81
CA ARG A 12 19.25 -2.13 24.41
C ARG A 12 17.85 -2.60 23.96
N GLU A 13 17.03 -3.12 24.87
CA GLU A 13 15.66 -3.59 24.63
C GLU A 13 14.60 -2.57 25.08
N ALA A 14 15.01 -1.41 25.62
CA ALA A 14 14.11 -0.38 26.17
C ALA A 14 13.80 0.81 25.23
N LEU A 15 13.93 0.64 23.92
CA LEU A 15 13.58 1.67 22.92
C LEU A 15 12.42 1.24 22.00
N ALA A 16 11.48 0.47 22.54
CA ALA A 16 10.21 0.19 21.90
C ALA A 16 9.14 1.13 22.47
N ILE A 17 8.67 2.06 21.63
CA ILE A 17 7.30 2.60 21.65
C ILE A 17 6.89 3.21 23.01
N THR A 18 7.29 4.46 23.27
CA THR A 18 6.70 5.24 24.39
C THR A 18 6.60 6.72 24.09
N LEU A 19 6.03 7.11 22.94
CA LEU A 19 5.69 8.51 22.65
C LEU A 19 4.31 8.72 21.99
N VAL A 20 3.37 7.76 22.13
CA VAL A 20 1.96 7.99 21.79
C VAL A 20 1.11 7.62 23.01
N PRO A 21 0.33 8.55 23.59
CA PRO A 21 -0.46 8.26 24.78
C PRO A 21 -1.52 7.16 24.52
N PRO A 22 -1.84 6.31 25.52
CA PRO A 22 -2.69 5.11 25.36
C PRO A 22 -4.17 5.36 25.00
N LEU A 23 -4.59 6.61 24.79
CA LEU A 23 -5.99 7.00 24.74
C LEU A 23 -6.73 6.67 23.42
N ILE A 24 -6.05 6.07 22.43
CA ILE A 24 -6.62 5.87 21.09
C ILE A 24 -6.91 4.39 20.77
N TYR A 25 -6.34 3.42 21.49
CA TYR A 25 -6.49 2.00 21.13
C TYR A 25 -7.87 1.39 21.45
N ASP A 26 -8.49 1.76 22.56
CA ASP A 26 -9.69 1.04 23.06
C ASP A 26 -11.02 1.46 22.41
N SER A 27 -11.04 2.43 21.49
CA SER A 27 -12.30 3.02 20.96
C SER A 27 -12.45 3.04 19.44
N LEU A 28 -11.48 2.51 18.69
CA LEU A 28 -11.55 2.49 17.23
C LEU A 28 -11.91 1.10 16.70
N PRO A 29 -12.79 1.00 15.68
CA PRO A 29 -13.21 -0.29 15.14
C PRO A 29 -11.99 -1.07 14.63
N ASN A 30 -11.83 -2.32 15.12
CA ASN A 30 -10.81 -3.27 14.67
C ASN A 30 -10.86 -3.45 13.14
N VAL A 31 -9.98 -2.76 12.41
CA VAL A 31 -9.77 -3.01 10.98
C VAL A 31 -8.65 -4.03 10.87
N HIS A 32 -8.98 -5.30 11.15
CA HIS A 32 -8.12 -6.41 10.72
C HIS A 32 -8.03 -6.37 9.18
N ALA A 33 -6.83 -6.58 8.63
CA ALA A 33 -6.66 -6.94 7.22
C ALA A 33 -7.76 -7.95 6.85
N LEU A 34 -8.63 -7.59 5.91
CA LEU A 34 -9.77 -8.42 5.52
C LEU A 34 -9.24 -9.67 4.83
N THR A 35 -8.96 -10.70 5.62
CA THR A 35 -8.44 -11.99 5.19
C THR A 35 -9.59 -12.97 5.09
N ALA A 36 -9.94 -13.36 3.85
CA ALA A 36 -10.74 -14.55 3.62
C ALA A 36 -9.83 -15.77 3.77
N ALA A 37 -10.14 -16.65 4.73
CA ALA A 37 -9.40 -17.90 4.91
C ALA A 37 -9.65 -18.83 3.70
N SER A 38 -8.60 -19.19 2.96
CA SER A 38 -8.64 -20.31 2.02
C SER A 38 -7.90 -21.50 2.64
N SER A 39 -8.57 -22.65 2.69
CA SER A 39 -7.99 -23.94 3.09
C SER A 39 -7.51 -24.68 1.85
N GLY A 40 -6.20 -24.89 1.68
CA GLY A 40 -5.63 -25.55 0.49
C GLY A 40 -4.45 -26.49 0.77
N ASP A 41 -4.44 -27.64 0.08
CA ASP A 41 -3.55 -28.82 0.14
C ASP A 41 -2.04 -28.48 -0.08
N PRO A 42 -1.10 -29.04 0.72
CA PRO A 42 0.35 -28.79 0.64
C PRO A 42 1.08 -29.33 -0.62
N ARG A 43 0.38 -29.54 -1.75
CA ARG A 43 0.96 -30.03 -3.02
C ARG A 43 0.72 -29.12 -4.23
N MET A 44 0.39 -27.85 -4.02
CA MET A 44 0.28 -26.86 -5.10
C MET A 44 1.67 -26.26 -5.41
N THR A 45 2.10 -26.33 -6.67
CA THR A 45 3.14 -25.46 -7.25
C THR A 45 2.90 -24.02 -6.78
N THR A 46 3.94 -23.34 -6.26
CA THR A 46 3.85 -21.97 -5.77
C THR A 46 3.27 -21.06 -6.86
N ALA A 47 1.98 -20.76 -6.78
CA ALA A 47 1.31 -19.82 -7.68
C ALA A 47 1.88 -18.43 -7.39
N GLY A 48 2.67 -17.88 -8.31
CA GLY A 48 3.22 -16.54 -8.19
C GLY A 48 2.22 -15.46 -8.58
N LEU A 49 2.59 -14.20 -8.38
CA LEU A 49 1.85 -13.04 -8.87
C LEU A 49 2.39 -12.64 -10.25
N THR A 50 1.51 -12.53 -11.24
CA THR A 50 1.88 -12.19 -12.62
C THR A 50 1.49 -10.76 -12.96
N ALA A 51 2.43 -9.97 -13.50
CA ALA A 51 2.18 -8.57 -13.90
C ALA A 51 1.02 -8.42 -14.90
N ASN A 52 0.94 -9.29 -15.91
CA ASN A 52 -0.13 -9.27 -16.91
C ASN A 52 -1.52 -9.52 -16.30
N THR A 53 -1.66 -10.56 -15.47
CA THR A 53 -2.92 -10.86 -14.79
C THR A 53 -3.35 -9.70 -13.92
N MET A 54 -2.43 -9.13 -13.13
CA MET A 54 -2.71 -7.96 -12.30
C MET A 54 -3.16 -6.75 -13.13
N VAL A 55 -2.45 -6.41 -14.20
CA VAL A 55 -2.83 -5.30 -15.09
C VAL A 55 -4.20 -5.52 -15.72
N GLN A 56 -4.56 -6.74 -16.11
CA GLN A 56 -5.89 -7.05 -16.64
C GLN A 56 -7.00 -6.80 -15.60
N HIS A 57 -6.79 -7.18 -14.34
CA HIS A 57 -7.72 -6.87 -13.26
C HIS A 57 -7.85 -5.36 -13.03
N ILE A 58 -6.75 -4.61 -13.09
CA ILE A 58 -6.77 -3.14 -12.99
C ILE A 58 -7.53 -2.52 -14.17
N ALA A 59 -7.25 -2.96 -15.40
CA ALA A 59 -7.90 -2.46 -16.61
C ALA A 59 -9.40 -2.78 -16.63
N ALA A 60 -9.81 -3.94 -16.12
CA ALA A 60 -11.21 -4.33 -15.99
C ALA A 60 -12.01 -3.38 -15.07
N GLN A 61 -11.33 -2.68 -14.16
CA GLN A 61 -11.93 -1.64 -13.33
C GLN A 61 -12.12 -0.32 -14.07
N GLY A 62 -11.73 -0.22 -15.35
CA GLY A 62 -11.87 1.00 -16.15
C GLY A 62 -10.90 2.10 -15.74
N VAL A 63 -9.75 1.74 -15.17
CA VAL A 63 -8.66 2.69 -14.92
C VAL A 63 -8.21 3.28 -16.25
N THR A 64 -8.08 4.60 -16.27
CA THR A 64 -7.69 5.37 -17.46
C THR A 64 -6.24 5.80 -17.40
N HIS A 65 -5.75 6.10 -16.19
CA HIS A 65 -4.41 6.60 -15.97
C HIS A 65 -3.77 5.87 -14.80
N MET A 66 -2.54 5.39 -14.98
CA MET A 66 -1.69 4.93 -13.89
C MET A 66 -0.64 5.99 -13.59
N VAL A 67 -0.73 6.61 -12.41
CA VAL A 67 0.25 7.59 -11.95
C VAL A 67 1.35 6.86 -11.19
N THR A 68 2.59 6.98 -11.63
CA THR A 68 3.70 6.23 -11.02
C THR A 68 5.04 6.91 -11.19
N LEU A 69 5.94 6.71 -10.23
CA LEU A 69 7.37 6.90 -10.42
C LEU A 69 7.97 5.52 -10.76
N PRO A 70 8.66 5.34 -11.90
CA PRO A 70 9.23 4.05 -12.24
C PRO A 70 10.33 3.65 -11.24
N ASP A 71 10.10 2.56 -10.50
CA ASP A 71 11.12 1.81 -9.77
C ASP A 71 11.42 0.46 -10.45
N SER A 72 12.28 -0.36 -9.85
CA SER A 72 12.66 -1.66 -10.41
C SER A 72 11.47 -2.60 -10.64
N GLU A 73 10.43 -2.54 -9.80
CA GLU A 73 9.23 -3.38 -9.90
C GLU A 73 8.26 -2.83 -10.94
N THR A 74 8.09 -1.51 -10.94
CA THR A 74 7.17 -0.76 -11.80
C THR A 74 7.60 -0.83 -13.27
N ASN A 75 8.91 -0.87 -13.54
CA ASN A 75 9.43 -0.98 -14.90
C ASN A 75 8.92 -2.22 -15.62
N PHE A 76 8.75 -3.35 -14.93
CA PHE A 76 8.22 -4.58 -15.54
C PHE A 76 6.75 -4.47 -15.94
N MET A 77 5.99 -3.60 -15.27
CA MET A 77 4.57 -3.40 -15.57
C MET A 77 4.31 -2.31 -16.61
N TYR A 78 5.29 -1.44 -16.90
CA TYR A 78 5.11 -0.27 -17.77
C TYR A 78 4.57 -0.65 -19.16
N ASP A 79 5.22 -1.63 -19.81
CA ASP A 79 4.83 -2.08 -21.15
C ASP A 79 3.43 -2.72 -21.11
N THR A 80 3.18 -3.59 -20.13
CA THR A 80 1.88 -4.25 -19.94
C THR A 80 0.74 -3.24 -19.70
N MET A 81 0.98 -2.19 -18.92
CA MET A 81 0.00 -1.13 -18.68
C MET A 81 -0.32 -0.36 -19.94
N THR A 82 0.71 0.00 -20.71
CA THR A 82 0.54 0.71 -21.98
C THR A 82 -0.24 -0.16 -22.99
N GLU A 83 0.08 -1.46 -23.07
CA GLU A 83 -0.63 -2.43 -23.91
C GLU A 83 -2.09 -2.63 -23.52
N SER A 84 -2.44 -2.44 -22.24
CA SER A 84 -3.82 -2.53 -21.75
C SER A 84 -4.70 -1.32 -22.15
N GLY A 85 -4.10 -0.26 -22.72
CA GLY A 85 -4.79 0.97 -23.11
C GLY A 85 -4.87 2.04 -22.02
N MET A 86 -4.22 1.83 -20.86
CA MET A 86 -4.05 2.85 -19.83
C MET A 86 -2.94 3.84 -20.22
N GLU A 87 -3.13 5.12 -19.88
CA GLU A 87 -2.06 6.11 -19.96
C GLU A 87 -1.18 6.05 -18.71
N VAL A 88 0.13 5.86 -18.89
CA VAL A 88 1.09 5.87 -17.78
C VAL A 88 1.60 7.29 -17.57
N VAL A 89 1.21 7.92 -16.47
CA VAL A 89 1.64 9.27 -16.10
C VAL A 89 2.87 9.16 -15.19
N GLN A 90 4.03 9.41 -15.77
CA GLN A 90 5.29 9.45 -15.03
C GLN A 90 5.43 10.74 -14.23
N ILE A 91 5.74 10.61 -12.94
CA ILE A 91 5.96 11.74 -12.03
C ILE A 91 7.46 11.91 -11.74
N ALA A 92 7.88 13.08 -11.26
CA ALA A 92 9.28 13.31 -10.90
C ALA A 92 9.57 12.93 -9.44
N ARG A 93 8.54 12.98 -8.59
CA ARG A 93 8.58 12.71 -7.15
C ARG A 93 7.27 12.08 -6.70
N GLU A 94 7.35 11.12 -5.78
CA GLU A 94 6.18 10.42 -5.27
C GLU A 94 5.18 11.36 -4.58
N GLY A 95 5.66 12.45 -3.98
CA GLY A 95 4.82 13.49 -3.38
C GLY A 95 3.81 14.14 -4.35
N GLU A 96 4.04 14.04 -5.66
CA GLU A 96 3.16 14.61 -6.70
C GLU A 96 1.99 13.68 -7.06
N ALA A 97 2.10 12.38 -6.77
CA ALA A 97 1.21 11.34 -7.28
C ALA A 97 -0.27 11.62 -6.97
N ILE A 98 -0.56 11.96 -5.71
CA ILE A 98 -1.92 12.17 -5.23
C ILE A 98 -2.52 13.46 -5.78
N ALA A 99 -1.71 14.51 -5.96
CA ALA A 99 -2.18 15.76 -6.55
C ALA A 99 -2.53 15.59 -8.03
N ILE A 100 -1.71 14.84 -8.77
CA ILE A 100 -1.97 14.51 -10.18
C ILE A 100 -3.22 13.63 -10.31
N ALA A 101 -3.33 12.58 -9.49
CA ALA A 101 -4.53 11.73 -9.46
C ALA A 101 -5.79 12.55 -9.12
N ALA A 102 -5.72 13.46 -8.15
CA ALA A 102 -6.84 14.35 -7.85
C ALA A 102 -7.24 15.21 -9.06
N GLY A 103 -6.29 15.79 -9.78
CA GLY A 103 -6.55 16.56 -10.99
C GLY A 103 -7.20 15.74 -12.11
N LEU A 104 -6.71 14.53 -12.35
CA LEU A 104 -7.29 13.59 -13.32
C LEU A 104 -8.72 13.22 -12.95
N TRP A 105 -8.97 12.90 -11.68
CA TRP A 105 -10.31 12.58 -11.20
C TRP A 105 -11.29 13.75 -11.36
N ILE A 106 -10.87 14.98 -11.03
CA ILE A 106 -11.66 16.20 -11.25
C ILE A 106 -11.97 16.40 -12.75
N ALA A 107 -11.04 16.03 -13.62
CA ALA A 107 -11.22 16.02 -15.08
C ALA A 107 -12.07 14.83 -15.60
N ASN A 108 -12.81 14.16 -14.70
CA ASN A 108 -13.68 13.03 -15.00
C ASN A 108 -12.93 11.82 -15.60
N GLN A 109 -11.65 11.68 -15.25
CA GLN A 109 -10.87 10.46 -15.50
C GLN A 109 -10.94 9.53 -14.29
N LYS A 110 -10.51 8.28 -14.47
CA LYS A 110 -10.40 7.27 -13.40
C LYS A 110 -8.93 6.91 -13.17
N PRO A 111 -8.20 7.64 -12.32
CA PRO A 111 -6.80 7.38 -12.04
C PRO A 111 -6.62 6.29 -10.98
N ALA A 112 -5.49 5.59 -11.05
CA ALA A 112 -4.93 4.81 -9.96
C ALA A 112 -3.48 5.23 -9.74
N ILE A 113 -2.95 4.97 -8.55
CA ILE A 113 -1.53 5.21 -8.23
C ILE A 113 -0.83 3.88 -8.07
N MET A 114 0.40 3.80 -8.56
CA MET A 114 1.34 2.76 -8.17
C MET A 114 2.56 3.42 -7.54
N ILE A 115 2.95 2.93 -6.36
CA ILE A 115 3.93 3.59 -5.50
C ILE A 115 4.58 2.57 -4.58
N GLN A 116 5.85 2.74 -4.22
CA GLN A 116 6.45 1.91 -3.17
C GLN A 116 6.09 2.47 -1.78
N ASN A 117 6.15 1.64 -0.75
CA ASN A 117 5.95 2.06 0.66
C ASN A 117 6.77 3.30 1.07
N SER A 118 8.05 3.41 0.69
CA SER A 118 8.86 4.62 0.98
C SER A 118 8.32 5.88 0.31
N GLY A 119 7.86 5.77 -0.93
CA GLY A 119 7.25 6.88 -1.66
C GLY A 119 5.94 7.32 -0.99
N LEU A 120 5.13 6.38 -0.50
CA LEU A 120 3.90 6.70 0.23
C LEU A 120 4.16 7.55 1.48
N PHE A 121 5.26 7.30 2.20
CA PHE A 121 5.63 8.12 3.36
C PHE A 121 5.96 9.56 2.96
N GLU A 122 6.63 9.77 1.83
CA GLU A 122 6.84 11.11 1.26
C GLU A 122 5.51 11.76 0.89
N SER A 123 4.59 11.02 0.27
CA SER A 123 3.28 11.51 -0.16
C SER A 123 2.26 11.68 0.98
N GLY A 124 2.63 11.42 2.23
CA GLY A 124 1.69 11.33 3.35
C GLY A 124 0.86 12.60 3.60
N ASP A 125 1.46 13.78 3.45
CA ASP A 125 0.69 15.03 3.59
C ASP A 125 -0.31 15.22 2.45
N ALA A 126 0.03 14.80 1.23
CA ALA A 126 -0.89 14.81 0.10
C ALA A 126 -2.02 13.78 0.28
N LEU A 127 -1.73 12.60 0.86
CA LEU A 127 -2.76 11.61 1.20
C LEU A 127 -3.77 12.18 2.19
N ARG A 128 -3.28 12.78 3.28
CA ARG A 128 -4.14 13.42 4.28
C ARG A 128 -4.91 14.60 3.71
N GLY A 129 -4.21 15.51 3.03
CA GLY A 129 -4.75 16.81 2.61
C GLY A 129 -5.64 16.73 1.38
N LEU A 130 -5.22 15.97 0.36
CA LEU A 130 -5.97 15.81 -0.88
C LEU A 130 -6.74 14.50 -0.90
N GLY A 131 -6.08 13.36 -0.72
CA GLY A 131 -6.74 12.06 -0.79
C GLY A 131 -7.96 11.96 0.13
N ILE A 132 -7.75 12.19 1.42
CA ILE A 132 -8.81 12.15 2.44
C ILE A 132 -9.60 13.45 2.46
N GLY A 133 -8.91 14.60 2.36
CA GLY A 133 -9.51 15.92 2.56
C GLY A 133 -10.50 16.36 1.50
N ILE A 134 -10.44 15.81 0.28
CA ILE A 134 -11.41 16.09 -0.80
C ILE A 134 -12.33 14.91 -1.12
N ASP A 135 -12.33 13.87 -0.27
CA ASP A 135 -13.10 12.64 -0.48
C ASP A 135 -12.77 11.96 -1.82
N LEU A 136 -11.48 11.84 -2.15
CA LEU A 136 -11.02 11.28 -3.42
C LEU A 136 -11.18 9.74 -3.42
N PRO A 137 -12.01 9.14 -4.30
CA PRO A 137 -12.12 7.70 -4.44
C PRO A 137 -10.93 7.15 -5.23
N LEU A 138 -9.82 6.89 -4.54
CA LEU A 138 -8.53 6.52 -5.14
C LEU A 138 -8.07 5.14 -4.69
N VAL A 139 -7.65 4.30 -5.63
CA VAL A 139 -6.92 3.06 -5.32
C VAL A 139 -5.44 3.29 -5.52
N MET A 140 -4.65 2.91 -4.51
CA MET A 140 -3.19 2.97 -4.50
C MET A 140 -2.63 1.55 -4.43
N PHE A 141 -1.90 1.13 -5.44
CA PHE A 141 -1.13 -0.11 -5.48
C PHE A 141 0.23 0.16 -4.85
N ILE A 142 0.48 -0.44 -3.69
CA ILE A 142 1.67 -0.17 -2.89
C ILE A 142 2.61 -1.37 -2.95
N GLY A 143 3.79 -1.21 -3.53
CA GLY A 143 4.85 -2.20 -3.41
C GLY A 143 5.26 -2.38 -1.95
N TYR A 144 4.99 -3.54 -1.36
CA TYR A 144 5.24 -3.82 0.05
C TYR A 144 6.68 -4.30 0.26
N ARG A 145 7.65 -3.41 -0.03
CA ARG A 145 9.08 -3.74 0.09
C ARG A 145 9.42 -4.15 1.52
N GLY A 146 10.07 -5.31 1.66
CA GLY A 146 10.47 -5.87 2.94
C GLY A 146 9.36 -6.64 3.66
N TYR A 147 8.22 -6.89 2.99
CA TYR A 147 7.14 -7.72 3.52
C TYR A 147 7.64 -9.13 3.86
N THR A 148 7.23 -9.63 5.03
CA THR A 148 7.41 -11.03 5.41
C THR A 148 6.14 -11.51 6.11
N ARG A 149 5.69 -12.73 5.80
CA ARG A 149 4.52 -13.34 6.48
C ARG A 149 4.75 -13.59 7.98
N HIS A 150 5.99 -13.45 8.45
CA HIS A 150 6.40 -13.78 9.82
C HIS A 150 6.70 -12.53 10.66
N GLY A 151 6.47 -11.32 10.14
CA GLY A 151 6.57 -10.05 10.88
C GLY A 151 8.01 -9.58 11.17
N ASP A 152 8.98 -10.50 11.19
CA ASP A 152 10.39 -10.18 11.40
C ASP A 152 11.04 -9.72 10.10
N THR A 153 11.17 -8.41 9.93
CA THR A 153 11.91 -7.78 8.83
C THR A 153 12.77 -6.63 9.35
N PRO A 154 14.04 -6.49 8.90
CA PRO A 154 14.87 -5.34 9.26
C PRO A 154 14.52 -4.09 8.45
N ASP A 155 13.68 -4.18 7.41
CA ASP A 155 13.28 -3.02 6.62
C ASP A 155 12.23 -2.20 7.37
N SER A 156 12.65 -1.02 7.84
CA SER A 156 11.74 -0.12 8.56
C SER A 156 10.55 0.30 7.72
N ALA A 157 10.69 0.34 6.38
CA ALA A 157 9.57 0.72 5.51
C ALA A 157 8.45 -0.33 5.54
N ALA A 158 8.77 -1.60 5.74
CA ALA A 158 7.75 -2.63 5.94
C ALA A 158 7.10 -2.49 7.34
N GLN A 159 7.92 -2.29 8.38
CA GLN A 159 7.44 -2.14 9.76
C GLN A 159 6.46 -0.98 9.93
N PHE A 160 6.64 0.12 9.20
CA PHE A 160 5.82 1.32 9.33
C PHE A 160 4.63 1.38 8.37
N LEU A 161 4.56 0.55 7.32
CA LEU A 161 3.53 0.69 6.28
C LEU A 161 2.11 0.52 6.84
N GLU A 162 1.82 -0.61 7.49
CA GLU A 162 0.50 -0.86 8.06
C GLU A 162 0.13 0.14 9.18
N PRO A 163 1.03 0.46 10.15
CA PRO A 163 0.77 1.53 11.11
C PRO A 163 0.48 2.89 10.47
N PHE A 164 1.17 3.22 9.38
CA PHE A 164 0.95 4.45 8.63
C PHE A 164 -0.43 4.47 7.98
N LEU A 165 -0.82 3.40 7.28
CA LEU A 165 -2.16 3.28 6.68
C LEU A 165 -3.27 3.32 7.73
N HIS A 166 -3.04 2.68 8.89
CA HIS A 166 -3.94 2.72 10.02
C HIS A 166 -4.13 4.13 10.57
N THR A 167 -3.04 4.88 10.72
CA THR A 167 -3.07 6.28 11.19
C THR A 167 -3.94 7.17 10.29
N TRP A 168 -3.95 6.91 8.98
CA TRP A 168 -4.76 7.64 8.00
C TRP A 168 -6.11 6.99 7.68
N GLU A 169 -6.53 6.00 8.47
CA GLU A 169 -7.78 5.25 8.28
C GLU A 169 -7.94 4.72 6.84
N THR A 170 -6.83 4.39 6.17
CA THR A 170 -6.81 3.94 4.78
C THR A 170 -6.98 2.43 4.75
N PRO A 171 -8.16 1.90 4.34
CA PRO A 171 -8.37 0.46 4.30
C PRO A 171 -7.46 -0.16 3.24
N TYR A 172 -7.03 -1.39 3.49
CA TYR A 172 -6.15 -2.10 2.58
C TYR A 172 -6.39 -3.60 2.52
N TRP A 173 -5.95 -4.19 1.41
CA TRP A 173 -5.80 -5.62 1.21
C TRP A 173 -4.37 -5.93 0.80
N ILE A 174 -3.86 -7.10 1.17
CA ILE A 174 -2.58 -7.61 0.68
C ILE A 174 -2.86 -8.52 -0.52
N VAL A 175 -1.99 -8.56 -1.52
CA VAL A 175 -2.03 -9.50 -2.64
C VAL A 175 -0.63 -10.09 -2.80
N GLU A 176 -0.55 -11.42 -2.77
CA GLU A 176 0.70 -12.17 -2.90
C GLU A 176 0.66 -13.14 -4.09
N THR A 177 -0.53 -13.51 -4.57
CA THR A 177 -0.70 -14.48 -5.66
C THR A 177 -1.85 -14.08 -6.60
N ASP A 178 -1.86 -14.64 -7.81
CA ASP A 178 -2.93 -14.40 -8.79
C ASP A 178 -4.34 -14.82 -8.27
N GLU A 179 -4.41 -15.77 -7.32
CA GLU A 179 -5.67 -16.23 -6.72
C GLU A 179 -6.36 -15.15 -5.85
N GLU A 180 -5.62 -14.10 -5.49
CA GLU A 180 -6.08 -13.03 -4.58
C GLU A 180 -6.38 -11.72 -5.32
N LEU A 181 -6.37 -11.73 -6.65
CA LEU A 181 -6.60 -10.55 -7.48
C LEU A 181 -8.06 -10.05 -7.44
N ASP A 182 -8.99 -10.84 -6.91
CA ASP A 182 -10.37 -10.39 -6.59
C ASP A 182 -10.38 -9.26 -5.55
N ARG A 183 -9.33 -9.13 -4.73
CA ARG A 183 -9.13 -8.02 -3.79
C ARG A 183 -9.01 -6.66 -4.48
N ILE A 184 -8.59 -6.62 -5.75
CA ILE A 184 -8.57 -5.38 -6.54
C ILE A 184 -10.00 -4.86 -6.74
N ASP A 185 -10.94 -5.74 -7.10
CA ASP A 185 -12.34 -5.38 -7.30
C ASP A 185 -12.96 -4.85 -5.99
N LEU A 186 -12.64 -5.51 -4.87
CA LEU A 186 -13.04 -5.07 -3.54
C LEU A 186 -12.48 -3.69 -3.19
N ALA A 187 -11.21 -3.43 -3.52
CA ALA A 187 -10.58 -2.14 -3.27
C ALA A 187 -11.24 -1.00 -4.06
N PHE A 188 -11.51 -1.19 -5.36
CA PHE A 188 -12.20 -0.19 -6.18
C PHE A 188 -13.63 0.05 -5.71
N LYS A 189 -14.36 -1.03 -5.40
CA LYS A 189 -15.71 -0.93 -4.84
C LYS A 189 -15.70 -0.12 -3.54
N LYS A 190 -14.78 -0.44 -2.63
CA LYS A 190 -14.63 0.26 -1.35
C LYS A 190 -14.31 1.74 -1.54
N ALA A 191 -13.36 2.07 -2.43
CA ALA A 191 -12.96 3.45 -2.70
C ALA A 191 -14.14 4.30 -3.16
N VAL A 192 -14.98 3.76 -4.04
CA VAL A 192 -16.21 4.41 -4.52
C VAL A 192 -17.26 4.49 -3.42
N GLU A 193 -17.50 3.41 -2.67
CA GLU A 193 -18.50 3.38 -1.61
C GLU A 193 -18.21 4.36 -0.47
N THR A 194 -16.94 4.55 -0.12
CA THR A 194 -16.54 5.45 0.97
C THR A 194 -16.12 6.83 0.51
N SER A 195 -15.91 7.04 -0.79
CA SER A 195 -15.25 8.24 -1.33
C SER A 195 -13.94 8.53 -0.60
N LYS A 196 -13.07 7.52 -0.49
CA LYS A 196 -11.79 7.62 0.23
C LYS A 196 -10.68 6.89 -0.51
N PRO A 197 -9.40 7.24 -0.22
CA PRO A 197 -8.27 6.44 -0.63
C PRO A 197 -8.33 5.03 -0.04
N VAL A 198 -7.91 4.05 -0.83
CA VAL A 198 -7.84 2.63 -0.49
C VAL A 198 -6.52 2.09 -1.01
N ALA A 199 -5.89 1.20 -0.26
CA ALA A 199 -4.62 0.58 -0.65
C ALA A 199 -4.77 -0.89 -1.04
N VAL A 200 -3.93 -1.33 -1.98
CA VAL A 200 -3.67 -2.73 -2.30
C VAL A 200 -2.17 -2.94 -2.16
N LEU A 201 -1.75 -3.72 -1.17
CA LEU A 201 -0.35 -3.97 -0.87
C LEU A 201 0.13 -5.18 -1.66
N ILE A 202 1.17 -5.01 -2.47
CA ILE A 202 1.75 -6.07 -3.28
C ILE A 202 2.88 -6.71 -2.46
N GLY A 203 2.62 -7.88 -1.88
CA GLY A 203 3.50 -8.59 -0.96
C GLY A 203 4.40 -9.66 -1.60
N ALA A 204 4.36 -9.79 -2.93
CA ALA A 204 5.16 -10.78 -3.67
C ALA A 204 6.01 -10.09 -4.75
N GLU A 205 7.17 -10.68 -5.03
CA GLU A 205 7.92 -10.38 -6.25
C GLU A 205 7.19 -10.97 -7.45
N TYR A 206 7.12 -10.22 -8.56
CA TYR A 206 6.48 -10.71 -9.77
C TYR A 206 7.26 -11.87 -10.37
N VAL A 207 6.54 -12.94 -10.74
CA VAL A 207 7.16 -14.04 -11.49
C VAL A 207 7.12 -13.75 -12.99
N SER A 208 8.26 -13.94 -13.66
CA SER A 208 8.29 -13.92 -15.13
C SER A 208 7.63 -15.19 -15.67
N VAL A 209 6.70 -15.03 -16.63
CA VAL A 209 6.03 -16.14 -17.33
C VAL A 209 6.69 -16.35 -18.68
#